data_AF-A0A7J6EAL7-F1
#
_entry.id   AF-A0A7J6EAL7-F1
#
_cell.length_a   1.000
_cell.length_b   1.000
_cell.length_c   1.000
_cell.angle_alpha   90.00
_cell.angle_beta   90.00
_cell.angle_gamma   90.00
#
_symmetry.space_group_name_H-M   'P 1'
#
loop_
_entity.id
_entity.type
_entity.pdbx_description
1 polymer ?
#
loop_
_entity_poly.entity_id
_entity_poly.type
_entity_poly.pdbx_seq_one_letter_code
_entity_poly.pdbx_strand_id
1 'polypeptide(L)'
;MENNNWVVFVGMVMAIVAQASNMVITKMAMSNGTNKYIMPLYSNAISSFILLPFAYYFLFYYPRSSDLPPLTSSIVCRFFFLALFGCSGQIFGYVGIDYSSPTLGTAMLNLIPAFTFILAIIFRKEI
;
A
#
# COMPACT_ATOMS: atom_id res chain seq x y z
N MET A 1 -1.81 20.87 22.16
CA MET A 1 -1.49 19.80 21.19
C MET A 1 -2.61 19.70 20.14
N GLU A 2 -2.98 20.82 19.50
CA GLU A 2 -4.21 20.94 18.69
C GLU A 2 -3.94 21.22 17.19
N ASN A 3 -2.68 21.41 16.78
CA ASN A 3 -2.33 21.91 15.44
C ASN A 3 -2.09 20.81 14.37
N ASN A 4 -2.18 19.52 14.72
CA ASN A 4 -1.85 18.43 13.79
C ASN A 4 -3.10 17.80 13.13
N ASN A 5 -4.29 18.09 13.63
CA ASN A 5 -5.52 17.44 13.14
C ASN A 5 -5.82 17.78 11.68
N TRP A 6 -5.56 19.04 11.27
CA TRP A 6 -5.76 19.46 9.88
C TRP A 6 -4.73 18.85 8.93
N VAL A 7 -3.48 18.66 9.37
CA VAL A 7 -2.46 17.97 8.57
C VAL A 7 -2.84 16.52 8.34
N VAL A 8 -3.31 15.83 9.39
CA VAL A 8 -3.79 14.45 9.29
C VAL A 8 -5.03 14.35 8.38
N PHE A 9 -5.98 15.27 8.54
CA PHE A 9 -7.18 15.33 7.72
C PHE A 9 -6.85 15.55 6.23
N VAL A 10 -6.01 16.55 5.93
CA VAL A 10 -5.55 16.81 4.55
C VAL A 10 -4.80 15.60 4.00
N GLY A 11 -3.94 14.96 4.80
CA GLY A 11 -3.25 13.74 4.42
C GLY A 11 -4.20 12.58 4.05
N MET A 12 -5.26 12.37 4.85
CA MET A 12 -6.28 11.37 4.56
C MET A 12 -7.05 11.67 3.28
N VAL A 13 -7.46 12.93 3.07
CA VAL A 13 -8.17 13.35 1.86
C VAL A 13 -7.29 13.14 0.62
N MET A 14 -6.02 13.54 0.69
CA MET A 14 -5.05 13.33 -0.40
C MET A 14 -4.87 11.83 -0.72
N ALA A 15 -4.77 10.98 0.31
CA ALA A 15 -4.64 9.54 0.12
C ALA A 15 -5.87 8.91 -0.55
N ILE A 16 -7.09 9.29 -0.13
CA ILE A 16 -8.34 8.79 -0.70
C ILE A 16 -8.48 9.24 -2.16
N VAL A 17 -8.20 10.50 -2.45
CA VAL A 17 -8.25 11.05 -3.82
C VAL A 17 -7.22 10.35 -4.72
N ALA A 18 -6.00 10.15 -4.23
CA ALA A 18 -4.96 9.41 -4.96
C ALA A 18 -5.35 7.94 -5.20
N GLN A 19 -5.97 7.29 -4.22
CA GLN A 19 -6.43 5.91 -4.36
C GLN A 19 -7.57 5.79 -5.39
N ALA A 20 -8.54 6.71 -5.34
CA ALA A 20 -9.68 6.73 -6.27
C ALA A 20 -9.23 7.02 -7.71
N SER A 21 -8.34 8.00 -7.90
CA SER A 21 -7.80 8.32 -9.22
C SER A 21 -6.99 7.15 -9.80
N ASN A 22 -6.20 6.45 -8.98
CA ASN A 22 -5.45 5.27 -9.41
C ASN A 22 -6.37 4.15 -9.93
N MET A 23 -7.52 3.90 -9.29
CA MET A 23 -8.50 2.91 -9.78
C MET A 23 -9.06 3.29 -11.17
N VAL A 24 -9.38 4.58 -11.38
CA VAL A 24 -9.92 5.07 -12.66
C VAL A 24 -8.86 5.01 -13.76
N ILE A 25 -7.64 5.49 -13.49
CA ILE A 25 -6.52 5.47 -14.45
C ILE A 25 -6.17 4.04 -14.82
N THR A 26 -6.14 3.14 -13.83
CA THR A 26 -5.89 1.70 -14.05
C THR A 26 -6.94 1.11 -14.98
N LYS A 27 -8.23 1.35 -14.72
CA LYS A 27 -9.32 0.83 -15.57
C LYS A 27 -9.23 1.38 -17.00
N MET A 28 -8.90 2.67 -17.14
CA MET A 28 -8.69 3.30 -18.45
C MET A 28 -7.47 2.73 -19.19
N ALA A 29 -6.37 2.48 -18.49
CA ALA A 29 -5.17 1.87 -19.07
C ALA A 29 -5.44 0.43 -19.53
N MET A 30 -6.22 -0.33 -18.76
CA MET A 30 -6.65 -1.69 -19.12
C MET A 30 -7.59 -1.70 -20.34
N SER A 31 -8.54 -0.77 -20.43
CA SER A 31 -9.44 -0.68 -21.59
C SER A 31 -8.70 -0.39 -22.90
N ASN A 32 -7.51 0.21 -22.83
CA ASN A 32 -6.62 0.43 -23.97
C ASN A 32 -5.74 -0.79 -24.31
N GLY A 33 -5.96 -1.95 -23.68
CA GLY A 33 -5.23 -3.20 -23.96
C GLY A 33 -3.92 -3.36 -23.20
N THR A 34 -3.66 -2.54 -22.18
CA THR A 34 -2.42 -2.64 -21.38
C THR A 34 -2.42 -3.89 -20.51
N ASN A 35 -1.30 -4.62 -20.47
CA ASN A 35 -1.18 -5.81 -19.64
C ASN A 35 -1.21 -5.47 -18.13
N LYS A 36 -2.26 -5.96 -17.46
CA LYS A 36 -2.55 -5.77 -16.04
C LYS A 36 -1.44 -6.20 -15.06
N TYR A 37 -0.55 -7.12 -15.45
CA TYR A 37 0.57 -7.56 -14.60
C TYR A 37 1.79 -6.63 -14.69
N ILE A 38 1.92 -5.92 -15.80
CA ILE A 38 3.09 -5.08 -16.09
C ILE A 38 3.02 -3.77 -15.29
N MET A 39 1.82 -3.22 -15.11
CA MET A 39 1.58 -1.95 -14.42
C MET A 39 2.04 -1.95 -12.94
N PRO A 40 1.66 -2.93 -12.09
CA PRO A 40 2.16 -2.99 -10.71
C PRO A 40 3.66 -3.33 -10.63
N LEU A 41 4.19 -4.10 -11.60
CA LEU A 41 5.60 -4.46 -11.63
C LEU A 41 6.50 -3.23 -11.82
N TYR A 42 6.20 -2.39 -12.83
CA TYR A 42 6.96 -1.16 -13.08
C TYR A 42 6.80 -0.15 -11.94
N SER A 43 5.59 0.00 -11.39
CA SER A 43 5.33 0.94 -10.30
C SER A 43 6.13 0.57 -9.04
N ASN A 44 6.19 -0.71 -8.69
CA ASN A 44 6.99 -1.19 -7.56
C ASN A 44 8.49 -1.07 -7.82
N ALA A 45 8.96 -1.31 -9.06
CA ALA A 45 10.36 -1.15 -9.42
C ALA A 45 10.83 0.31 -9.30
N ILE A 46 10.03 1.25 -9.84
CA ILE A 46 10.32 2.69 -9.74
C ILE A 46 10.27 3.14 -8.28
N SER A 47 9.27 2.68 -7.51
CA SER A 47 9.15 3.01 -6.10
C SER A 47 10.38 2.54 -5.32
N SER A 48 10.85 1.31 -5.56
CA SER A 48 12.08 0.78 -4.96
C SER A 48 13.31 1.63 -5.32
N PHE A 49 13.43 2.02 -6.59
CA PHE A 49 14.54 2.85 -7.06
C PHE A 49 14.56 4.25 -6.45
N ILE A 50 13.39 4.84 -6.17
CA ILE A 50 13.27 6.14 -5.50
C ILE A 50 13.49 6.01 -3.98
N LEU A 51 12.98 4.94 -3.35
CA LEU A 51 13.13 4.74 -1.92
C LEU A 51 14.56 4.41 -1.52
N LEU A 52 15.31 3.71 -2.36
CA LEU A 52 16.68 3.27 -2.08
C LEU A 52 17.65 4.45 -1.79
N PRO A 53 17.75 5.51 -2.61
CA PRO A 53 18.59 6.66 -2.31
C PRO A 53 18.06 7.46 -1.11
N PHE A 54 16.74 7.52 -0.92
CA PHE A 54 16.15 8.20 0.24
C PHE A 54 16.47 7.47 1.56
N ALA A 55 16.41 6.14 1.54
CA ALA A 55 16.77 5.29 2.67
C ALA A 55 18.26 5.42 2.99
N TYR A 56 19.13 5.43 1.98
CA TYR A 56 20.56 5.66 2.17
C TYR A 56 20.85 7.06 2.73
N TYR A 57 20.21 8.10 2.16
CA TYR A 57 20.36 9.47 2.63
C TYR A 57 19.87 9.64 4.08
N PHE A 58 18.70 9.10 4.42
CA PHE A 58 18.17 9.17 5.77
C PHE A 58 19.06 8.41 6.78
N LEU A 59 19.54 7.21 6.41
CA LEU A 59 20.45 6.43 7.24
C LEU A 59 21.79 7.13 7.46
N PHE A 60 22.32 7.81 6.43
CA PHE A 60 23.60 8.52 6.49
C PHE A 60 23.52 9.87 7.21
N TYR A 61 22.46 10.66 6.96
CA TYR A 61 22.33 12.03 7.44
C TYR A 61 21.60 12.14 8.79
N TYR A 62 20.78 11.15 9.16
CA TYR A 62 20.15 11.02 10.47
C TYR A 62 20.72 9.81 11.26
N PRO A 63 21.95 9.90 11.79
CA PRO A 63 22.54 8.84 12.63
C PRO A 63 21.90 8.73 14.02
N ARG A 64 20.81 9.46 14.30
CA ARG A 64 20.19 9.56 15.64
C ARG A 64 19.35 8.35 16.04
N SER A 65 19.15 7.38 15.15
CA SER A 65 18.45 6.14 15.46
C SER A 65 19.45 5.03 15.81
N SER A 66 20.15 5.18 16.93
CA SER A 66 20.99 4.12 17.52
C SER A 66 20.20 2.90 18.02
N ASP A 67 18.86 2.91 17.87
CA ASP A 67 17.95 1.80 18.16
C ASP A 67 17.32 1.19 16.90
N LEU A 68 17.93 1.31 15.71
CA LEU A 68 17.46 0.52 14.57
C LEU A 68 17.67 -0.96 14.92
N PRO A 69 16.61 -1.76 15.06
CA PRO A 69 16.76 -3.16 15.41
C PRO A 69 17.63 -3.84 14.35
N PRO A 70 18.64 -4.62 14.74
CA PRO A 70 19.51 -5.28 13.78
C PRO A 70 18.65 -6.13 12.85
N LEU A 71 18.89 -6.00 11.53
CA LEU A 71 18.21 -6.77 10.50
C LEU A 71 18.47 -8.26 10.71
N THR A 72 17.63 -8.88 11.51
CA THR A 72 17.67 -10.31 11.80
C THR A 72 16.99 -11.05 10.64
N SER A 73 17.47 -12.25 10.31
CA SER A 73 16.88 -13.10 9.27
C SER A 73 15.36 -13.30 9.43
N SER A 74 14.88 -13.39 10.68
CA SER A 74 13.45 -13.46 11.00
C SER A 74 12.66 -12.23 10.52
N ILE A 75 13.21 -11.03 10.67
CA ILE A 75 12.57 -9.78 10.24
C ILE A 75 12.52 -9.70 8.71
N VAL A 76 13.62 -10.07 8.04
CA VAL A 76 13.67 -10.14 6.57
C VAL A 76 12.64 -11.14 6.04
N CYS A 77 12.52 -12.31 6.68
CA CYS A 77 11.51 -13.31 6.34
C CYS A 77 10.08 -12.77 6.50
N ARG A 78 9.79 -12.04 7.58
CA ARG A 78 8.49 -11.37 7.77
C ARG A 78 8.20 -10.34 6.67
N PHE A 79 9.18 -9.50 6.32
CA PHE A 79 9.04 -8.55 5.23
C PHE A 79 8.81 -9.23 3.88
N PHE A 80 9.49 -10.36 3.64
CA PHE A 80 9.29 -11.15 2.42
C PHE A 80 7.85 -11.66 2.31
N PHE A 81 7.31 -12.27 3.37
CA PHE A 81 5.92 -12.73 3.37
C PHE A 81 4.93 -11.57 3.25
N LEU A 82 5.19 -10.44 3.92
CA LEU A 82 4.35 -9.25 3.83
C LEU A 82 4.34 -8.67 2.40
N ALA A 83 5.51 -8.60 1.76
CA ALA A 83 5.64 -8.17 0.38
C ALA A 83 4.97 -9.14 -0.60
N LEU A 84 5.11 -10.45 -0.38
CA LEU A 84 4.46 -11.48 -1.20
C LEU A 84 2.92 -11.36 -1.13
N PHE A 85 2.38 -11.21 0.07
CA PHE A 85 0.94 -11.04 0.27
C PHE A 85 0.43 -9.72 -0.32
N GLY A 86 1.20 -8.64 -0.16
CA GLY A 86 0.89 -7.34 -0.77
C GLY A 86 0.89 -7.36 -2.30
N CYS A 87 1.92 -7.96 -2.92
CA CYS A 87 2.01 -8.13 -4.37
C CYS A 87 0.87 -8.99 -4.91
N SER A 88 0.55 -10.09 -4.24
CA SER A 88 -0.58 -10.94 -4.61
C SER A 88 -1.90 -10.17 -4.55
N GLY A 89 -2.16 -9.44 -3.44
CA GLY A 89 -3.35 -8.62 -3.27
C GLY A 89 -3.48 -7.51 -4.32
N GLN A 90 -2.37 -6.85 -4.69
CA GLN A 90 -2.34 -5.89 -5.78
C GLN A 90 -2.78 -6.54 -7.09
N ILE A 91 -2.15 -7.65 -7.48
CA ILE A 91 -2.49 -8.38 -8.72
C ILE A 91 -3.97 -8.80 -8.74
N PHE A 92 -4.47 -9.37 -7.65
CA PHE A 92 -5.90 -9.70 -7.52
C PHE A 92 -6.80 -8.47 -7.63
N GLY A 93 -6.39 -7.32 -7.09
CA GLY A 93 -7.09 -6.05 -7.22
C GLY A 93 -7.15 -5.55 -8.67
N TYR A 94 -6.03 -5.56 -9.39
CA TYR A 94 -5.97 -5.19 -10.81
C TYR A 94 -6.84 -6.13 -11.67
N VAL A 95 -6.76 -7.44 -11.44
CA VAL A 95 -7.62 -8.43 -12.11
C VAL A 95 -9.09 -8.20 -11.75
N GLY A 96 -9.40 -7.91 -10.48
CA GLY A 96 -10.76 -7.60 -10.03
C GLY A 96 -11.33 -6.35 -10.68
N ILE A 97 -10.54 -5.28 -10.84
CA ILE A 97 -10.94 -4.06 -11.55
C ILE A 97 -11.13 -4.32 -13.04
N ASP A 98 -10.32 -5.19 -13.65
CA ASP A 98 -10.47 -5.58 -15.06
C ASP A 98 -11.82 -6.28 -15.30
N TYR A 99 -12.15 -7.29 -14.48
CA TYR A 99 -13.43 -8.02 -14.55
C TYR A 99 -14.63 -7.24 -14.00
N SER A 100 -14.42 -6.20 -13.21
CA SER A 100 -15.47 -5.45 -12.52
C SER A 100 -15.48 -3.96 -12.88
N SER A 101 -16.31 -3.18 -12.20
CA SER A 101 -16.38 -1.72 -12.34
C SER A 101 -15.59 -1.03 -11.22
N PRO A 102 -14.95 0.13 -11.47
CA PRO A 102 -14.31 0.93 -10.43
C PRO A 102 -15.21 1.16 -9.20
N THR A 103 -16.51 1.36 -9.39
CA THR A 103 -17.50 1.54 -8.31
C THR A 103 -17.58 0.33 -7.37
N LEU A 104 -17.52 -0.88 -7.93
CA LEU A 104 -17.57 -2.12 -7.16
C LEU A 104 -16.24 -2.31 -6.40
N GLY A 105 -15.12 -1.94 -7.02
CA GLY A 105 -13.81 -1.86 -6.35
C GLY A 105 -13.83 -0.91 -5.15
N THR A 106 -14.41 0.28 -5.29
CA THR A 106 -14.54 1.25 -4.20
C THR A 106 -15.45 0.72 -3.07
N ALA A 107 -16.55 0.03 -3.41
CA ALA A 107 -17.42 -0.61 -2.40
C ALA A 107 -16.68 -1.69 -1.60
N MET A 108 -15.81 -2.49 -2.24
CA MET A 108 -14.97 -3.47 -1.55
C MET A 108 -13.96 -2.82 -0.61
N LEU A 109 -13.40 -1.66 -0.97
CA LEU A 109 -12.50 -0.92 -0.09
C LEU A 109 -13.19 -0.50 1.22
N ASN A 110 -14.48 -0.14 1.16
CA ASN A 110 -15.25 0.22 2.36
C ASN A 110 -15.46 -0.97 3.31
N LEU A 111 -15.32 -2.21 2.83
CA LEU A 111 -15.41 -3.42 3.66
C LEU A 111 -14.09 -3.74 4.38
N ILE A 112 -12.96 -3.15 3.97
CA ILE A 112 -11.65 -3.35 4.62
C ILE A 112 -11.73 -3.15 6.14
N PRO A 113 -12.23 -2.02 6.67
CA PRO A 113 -12.30 -1.82 8.12
C PRO A 113 -13.20 -2.87 8.82
N ALA A 114 -14.28 -3.32 8.18
CA ALA A 114 -15.13 -4.37 8.73
C ALA A 114 -14.39 -5.72 8.80
N PHE A 115 -13.68 -6.12 7.74
CA PHE A 115 -12.85 -7.32 7.75
C PHE A 115 -11.70 -7.22 8.75
N THR A 116 -11.05 -6.06 8.85
CA THR A 116 -9.99 -5.82 9.84
C THR A 116 -10.50 -6.01 11.26
N PHE A 117 -11.71 -5.52 11.58
CA PHE A 117 -12.32 -5.71 12.89
C PHE A 117 -12.63 -7.18 13.18
N ILE A 118 -13.18 -7.91 12.21
CA ILE A 118 -13.44 -9.36 12.35
C ILE A 118 -12.13 -10.13 12.59
N LEU A 119 -11.07 -9.84 11.82
CA LEU A 119 -9.74 -10.41 12.00
C LEU A 119 -9.18 -10.10 13.39
N ALA A 120 -9.32 -8.86 13.87
CA ALA A 120 -8.87 -8.47 15.19
C ALA A 120 -9.56 -9.29 16.30
N ILE A 121 -10.87 -9.52 16.19
CA ILE A 121 -11.63 -10.39 17.09
C ILE A 121 -11.13 -11.84 17.03
N ILE A 122 -10.98 -12.41 15.83
CA ILE A 122 -10.53 -13.80 15.65
C ILE A 122 -9.14 -14.03 16.26
N PHE A 123 -8.21 -13.12 16.00
CA PHE A 123 -6.85 -13.21 16.53
C PHE A 123 -6.74 -12.80 18.00
N ARG A 124 -7.86 -12.44 18.64
CA ARG A 124 -7.90 -11.89 19.99
C ARG A 124 -6.85 -10.79 20.18
N LYS A 125 -6.67 -10.00 19.12
CA LYS A 125 -5.93 -8.73 19.09
C LYS A 125 -6.91 -7.63 19.46
N GLU A 126 -7.62 -7.86 20.57
CA GLU A 126 -8.54 -6.88 21.13
C GLU A 126 -7.70 -5.76 21.75
N ILE A 127 -8.14 -4.52 21.49
CA ILE A 127 -7.46 -3.25 21.79
C ILE A 127 -7.05 -3.13 23.24
#